data_AF-A0AAW4L0W8-F1
#
_entry.id   AF-A0AAW4L0W8-F1
#
_cell.length_a   1.000
_cell.length_b   1.000
_cell.length_c   1.000
_cell.angle_alpha   90.00
_cell.angle_beta   90.00
_cell.angle_gamma   90.00
#
_symmetry.space_group_name_H-M   'P 1'
#
loop_
_entity.id
_entity.type
_entity.pdbx_description
1 polymer ?
#
loop_
_entity_poly.entity_id
_entity_poly.type
_entity_poly.pdbx_seq_one_letter_code
_entity_poly.pdbx_strand_id
1 'polypeptide(L)'
;VSDQLLTPRMNAPRFAIETINAGASDTAAEIERMKGRQFGELQEWLMVETNAVVDVGASNVEDFFKYMGQFAGSHEEFDYFLVPTVGEKKQQADTINTIKTLAALGVPAKKILIVFNKVDPTRPGRQQ
;
A
#
# COMPACT_ATOMS: atom_id res chain seq x y z
N VAL A 1 7.75 -0.75 -8.37
CA VAL A 1 6.56 -0.43 -9.20
C VAL A 1 6.28 1.06 -9.14
N SER A 2 6.20 1.68 -7.97
CA SER A 2 6.04 3.13 -7.82
C SER A 2 7.01 3.94 -8.70
N ASP A 3 8.33 3.84 -8.47
CA ASP A 3 9.34 4.64 -9.19
C ASP A 3 9.46 4.35 -10.70
N GLN A 4 9.23 3.10 -11.11
CA GLN A 4 9.51 2.65 -12.48
C GLN A 4 8.26 2.65 -13.38
N LEU A 5 7.08 2.52 -12.79
CA LEU A 5 5.81 2.45 -13.51
C LEU A 5 4.99 3.73 -13.32
N LEU A 6 4.72 4.12 -12.07
CA LEU A 6 3.76 5.18 -11.76
C LEU A 6 4.38 6.57 -11.84
N THR A 7 5.45 6.84 -11.10
CA THR A 7 6.08 8.17 -11.02
C THR A 7 6.46 8.77 -12.37
N PRO A 8 6.99 8.01 -13.35
CA PRO A 8 7.31 8.59 -14.67
C PRO A 8 6.07 8.92 -15.52
N ARG A 9 4.89 8.38 -15.16
CA ARG A 9 3.63 8.51 -15.91
C ARG A 9 2.61 9.40 -15.21
N MET A 10 2.80 9.63 -13.92
CA MET A 10 1.98 10.51 -13.10
C MET A 10 2.85 11.68 -12.69
N ASN A 11 2.53 12.89 -13.15
CA ASN A 11 3.14 14.12 -12.63
C ASN A 11 2.54 14.43 -11.25
N ALA A 12 2.76 13.53 -10.29
CA ALA A 12 2.15 13.51 -8.97
C ALA A 12 3.23 13.30 -7.89
N PRO A 13 3.07 13.92 -6.72
CA PRO A 13 3.94 13.65 -5.57
C PRO A 13 3.85 12.20 -5.11
N ARG A 14 4.99 11.67 -4.66
CA ARG A 14 5.12 10.31 -4.11
C ARG A 14 5.36 10.38 -2.60
N PHE A 15 4.54 9.65 -1.85
CA PHE A 15 4.66 9.46 -0.41
C PHE A 15 5.09 8.03 -0.13
N ALA A 16 6.32 7.85 0.35
CA ALA A 16 6.82 6.53 0.74
C ALA A 16 6.44 6.26 2.21
N ILE A 17 5.67 5.20 2.46
CA ILE A 17 5.32 4.74 3.80
C ILE A 17 6.35 3.69 4.22
N GLU A 18 7.30 4.15 5.01
CA GLU A 18 8.44 3.39 5.50
C GLU A 18 8.42 3.26 7.02
N THR A 19 9.26 2.38 7.54
CA THR A 19 9.40 2.19 8.97
C THR A 19 9.95 3.46 9.62
N ILE A 20 9.31 3.91 10.70
CA ILE A 20 9.85 4.98 11.55
C ILE A 20 11.13 4.46 12.21
N ASN A 21 12.25 5.14 11.99
CA ASN A 21 13.48 4.91 12.74
C ASN A 21 13.29 5.42 14.17
N ALA A 22 12.74 4.57 15.02
CA ALA A 22 12.59 4.84 16.45
C ALA A 22 13.94 4.66 17.16
N GLY A 23 14.26 5.54 18.11
CA GLY A 23 15.43 5.43 18.95
C GLY A 23 15.34 4.23 19.89
N ALA A 24 16.49 3.74 20.37
CA ALA A 24 16.54 2.58 21.27
C ALA A 24 15.79 2.78 22.61
N SER A 25 15.46 4.03 22.95
CA SER A 25 14.70 4.42 24.13
C SER A 25 13.19 4.52 23.91
N ASP A 26 12.73 4.49 22.65
CA ASP A 26 11.32 4.70 22.32
C ASP A 26 10.51 3.44 22.65
N THR A 27 9.39 3.64 23.33
CA THR A 27 8.48 2.55 23.65
C THR A 27 7.63 2.18 22.44
N ALA A 28 7.17 0.93 22.38
CA ALA A 28 6.24 0.48 21.33
C ALA A 28 4.98 1.36 21.23
N ALA A 29 4.49 1.88 22.36
CA ALA A 29 3.33 2.77 22.39
C ALA A 29 3.62 4.15 21.78
N GLU A 30 4.84 4.67 21.91
CA GLU A 30 5.26 5.92 21.28
C GLU A 30 5.39 5.74 19.77
N ILE A 31 6.04 4.65 19.33
CA ILE A 31 6.15 4.30 17.91
C ILE A 31 4.77 4.18 17.26
N GLU A 32 3.84 3.48 17.93
CA GLU A 32 2.46 3.33 17.47
C GLU A 32 1.74 4.68 17.33
N ARG A 33 1.87 5.56 18.32
CA ARG A 33 1.28 6.92 18.26
C ARG A 33 1.89 7.75 17.13
N MET A 34 3.19 7.62 16.87
CA MET A 34 3.86 8.33 15.78
C MET A 34 3.35 7.86 14.41
N LYS A 35 3.24 6.54 14.20
CA LYS A 35 2.71 5.97 12.96
C LYS A 35 1.27 6.40 12.71
N GLY A 36 0.42 6.35 13.73
CA GLY A 36 -0.97 6.83 13.62
C GLY A 36 -1.07 8.33 13.29
N ARG A 37 -0.19 9.16 13.86
CA ARG A 37 -0.12 10.59 13.52
C ARG A 37 0.29 10.82 12.07
N GLN A 38 1.34 10.14 11.60
CA GLN A 38 1.80 10.24 10.21
C GLN A 38 0.71 9.81 9.21
N PHE A 39 -0.06 8.78 9.55
CA PHE A 39 -1.20 8.37 8.72
C PHE A 39 -2.28 9.45 8.67
N GLY A 40 -2.62 10.06 9.82
CA GLY A 40 -3.56 11.18 9.87
C GLY A 40 -3.10 12.38 9.02
N GLU A 41 -1.84 12.77 9.14
CA GLU A 41 -1.24 13.85 8.34
C GLU A 41 -1.28 13.52 6.84
N LEU A 42 -1.00 12.28 6.44
CA LEU A 42 -1.16 11.84 5.06
C LEU A 42 -2.62 11.95 4.59
N GLN A 43 -3.58 11.52 5.41
CA GLN A 43 -5.00 11.55 5.04
C GLN A 43 -5.50 12.98 4.87
N GLU A 44 -5.13 13.90 5.76
CA GLU A 44 -5.41 15.34 5.63
C GLU A 44 -4.86 15.93 4.33
N TRP A 45 -3.65 15.50 3.97
CA TRP A 45 -3.03 15.95 2.73
C TRP A 45 -3.73 15.39 1.48
N LEU A 46 -4.09 14.11 1.49
CA LEU A 46 -4.80 13.46 0.39
C LEU A 46 -6.20 14.06 0.15
N MET A 47 -6.86 14.60 1.19
CA MET A 47 -8.18 15.24 1.05
C MET A 47 -8.20 16.49 0.15
N VAL A 48 -7.06 17.18 0.01
CA VAL A 48 -6.97 18.44 -0.78
C VAL A 48 -6.18 18.29 -2.07
N GLU A 49 -5.48 17.18 -2.24
CA GLU A 49 -4.67 16.93 -3.43
C GLU A 49 -5.47 16.27 -4.56
N THR A 50 -5.13 16.59 -5.80
CA THR A 50 -5.76 16.00 -7.00
C THR A 50 -5.06 14.75 -7.53
N ASN A 51 -3.76 14.57 -7.24
CA ASN A 51 -3.00 13.40 -7.62
C ASN A 51 -1.91 13.02 -6.60
N ALA A 52 -1.77 11.72 -6.30
CA ALA A 52 -0.74 11.24 -5.41
C ALA A 52 -0.36 9.79 -5.72
N VAL A 53 0.87 9.42 -5.39
CA VAL A 53 1.31 8.02 -5.33
C VAL A 53 1.72 7.70 -3.89
N VAL A 54 0.90 6.93 -3.18
CA VAL A 54 1.25 6.42 -1.85
C VAL A 54 1.90 5.05 -2.02
N ASP A 55 3.22 5.00 -1.80
CA ASP A 55 4.04 3.81 -1.94
C ASP A 55 4.25 3.15 -0.59
N VAL A 56 3.51 2.08 -0.31
CA VAL A 56 3.57 1.38 0.97
C VAL A 56 4.53 0.20 0.88
N GLY A 57 5.62 0.26 1.66
CA GLY A 57 6.56 -0.84 1.77
C GLY A 57 5.90 -2.11 2.34
N ALA A 58 6.30 -3.29 1.86
CA ALA A 58 5.68 -4.57 2.24
C ALA A 58 5.65 -4.81 3.77
N SER A 59 6.67 -4.34 4.50
CA SER A 59 6.74 -4.44 5.97
C SER A 59 5.80 -3.48 6.71
N ASN A 60 5.21 -2.50 6.03
CA ASN A 60 4.36 -1.46 6.60
C ASN A 60 2.89 -1.59 6.19
N VAL A 61 2.56 -2.53 5.29
CA VAL A 61 1.20 -2.75 4.78
C VAL A 61 0.20 -3.05 5.90
N GLU A 62 0.58 -3.88 6.87
CA GLU A 62 -0.31 -4.25 7.99
C GLU A 62 -0.67 -3.03 8.85
N ASP A 63 0.33 -2.24 9.24
CA ASP A 63 0.11 -1.02 10.02
C ASP A 63 -0.69 0.01 9.22
N PHE A 64 -0.39 0.17 7.92
CA PHE A 64 -1.13 1.08 7.05
C PHE A 64 -2.62 0.73 7.00
N PHE A 65 -2.95 -0.56 6.83
CA PHE A 65 -4.33 -1.04 6.84
C PHE A 65 -5.00 -0.94 8.19
N LYS A 66 -4.26 -1.17 9.29
CA LYS A 66 -4.75 -0.95 10.65
C LYS A 66 -5.21 0.49 10.83
N TYR A 67 -4.40 1.48 10.45
CA TYR A 67 -4.81 2.88 10.55
C TYR A 67 -5.94 3.21 9.58
N MET A 68 -5.88 2.76 8.32
CA MET A 68 -6.98 2.95 7.38
C MET A 68 -8.32 2.42 7.93
N GLY A 69 -8.32 1.28 8.64
CA GLY A 69 -9.52 0.77 9.30
C GLY A 69 -10.00 1.57 10.51
N GLN A 70 -9.14 2.37 11.15
CA GLN A 70 -9.49 3.23 12.28
C GLN A 70 -10.13 4.56 11.85
N PHE A 71 -9.77 5.06 10.67
CA PHE A 71 -10.33 6.29 10.09
C PHE A 71 -11.47 5.96 9.14
N ALA A 72 -12.71 6.20 9.57
CA ALA A 72 -13.91 5.93 8.79
C ALA A 72 -13.85 6.63 7.41
N GLY A 73 -14.11 5.88 6.34
CA GLY A 73 -14.07 6.41 4.97
C GLY A 73 -12.68 6.64 4.39
N SER A 74 -11.59 6.43 5.13
CA SER A 74 -10.23 6.75 4.64
C SER A 74 -9.80 5.97 3.39
N HIS A 75 -10.37 4.79 3.17
CA HIS A 75 -10.15 4.02 1.95
C HIS A 75 -10.79 4.65 0.70
N GLU A 76 -11.73 5.57 0.86
CA GLU A 76 -12.41 6.29 -0.23
C GLU A 76 -11.52 7.38 -0.84
N GLU A 77 -10.56 7.90 -0.08
CA GLU A 77 -9.53 8.85 -0.53
C GLU A 77 -8.57 8.26 -1.58
N PHE A 78 -8.61 6.94 -1.78
CA PHE A 78 -7.82 6.23 -2.76
C PHE A 78 -8.68 5.79 -3.95
N ASP A 79 -8.31 6.23 -5.15
CA ASP A 79 -8.97 5.79 -6.38
C ASP A 79 -8.66 4.35 -6.74
N TYR A 80 -7.39 3.95 -6.58
CA TYR A 80 -6.90 2.63 -6.93
C TYR A 80 -5.87 2.13 -5.93
N PHE A 81 -5.94 0.84 -5.62
CA PHE A 81 -4.96 0.10 -4.84
C PHE A 81 -4.20 -0.83 -5.77
N LEU A 82 -2.96 -0.47 -6.10
CA LEU A 82 -2.11 -1.26 -6.98
C LEU A 82 -1.27 -2.25 -6.17
N VAL A 83 -1.57 -3.54 -6.28
CA VAL A 83 -0.89 -4.60 -5.53
C VAL A 83 0.06 -5.36 -6.48
N PRO A 84 1.39 -5.16 -6.36
CA PRO A 84 2.35 -5.88 -7.17
C PRO A 84 2.50 -7.32 -6.68
N THR A 85 2.60 -8.27 -7.61
CA THR A 85 2.87 -9.68 -7.32
C THR A 85 3.95 -10.24 -8.24
N VAL A 86 4.60 -11.31 -7.82
CA VAL A 86 5.67 -12.00 -8.58
C VAL A 86 5.34 -13.49 -8.70
N GLY A 87 6.15 -14.26 -9.43
CA GLY A 87 5.86 -15.67 -9.72
C GLY A 87 6.01 -16.64 -8.53
N GLU A 88 6.61 -16.16 -7.44
CA GLU A 88 6.92 -16.93 -6.24
C GLU A 88 5.70 -17.14 -5.33
N LYS A 89 5.52 -18.37 -4.84
CA LYS A 89 4.31 -18.78 -4.10
C LYS A 89 4.06 -17.95 -2.83
N LYS A 90 5.11 -17.61 -2.09
CA LYS A 90 4.99 -16.84 -0.84
C LYS A 90 4.43 -15.44 -1.12
N GLN A 91 5.01 -14.76 -2.10
CA GLN A 91 4.59 -13.42 -2.51
C GLN A 91 3.18 -13.41 -3.10
N GLN A 92 2.77 -14.47 -3.80
CA GLN A 92 1.37 -14.63 -4.24
C GLN A 92 0.41 -14.81 -3.07
N ALA A 93 0.78 -15.59 -2.05
CA ALA A 93 -0.02 -15.72 -0.83
C ALA A 93 -0.14 -14.37 -0.10
N ASP A 94 0.95 -13.62 0.02
CA ASP A 94 0.96 -12.27 0.59
C ASP A 94 0.04 -11.32 -0.20
N THR A 95 0.12 -11.37 -1.54
CA THR A 95 -0.77 -10.58 -2.43
C THR A 95 -2.24 -10.94 -2.20
N ILE A 96 -2.58 -12.23 -2.11
CA ILE A 96 -3.95 -12.69 -1.83
C ILE A 96 -4.44 -12.16 -0.49
N ASN A 97 -3.58 -12.16 0.54
CA ASN A 97 -3.93 -11.62 1.85
C ASN A 97 -4.17 -10.10 1.77
N THR A 98 -3.32 -9.35 1.06
CA THR A 98 -3.53 -7.91 0.81
C THR A 98 -4.89 -7.64 0.16
N ILE A 99 -5.26 -8.40 -0.87
CA ILE A 99 -6.56 -8.26 -1.55
C ILE A 99 -7.72 -8.53 -0.59
N LYS A 100 -7.63 -9.59 0.22
CA LYS A 100 -8.66 -9.91 1.22
C LYS A 100 -8.81 -8.81 2.26
N THR A 101 -7.70 -8.26 2.74
CA THR A 101 -7.72 -7.16 3.71
C THR A 101 -8.36 -5.90 3.12
N LEU A 102 -8.00 -5.53 1.88
CA LEU A 102 -8.63 -4.40 1.18
C LEU A 102 -10.15 -4.61 1.01
N ALA A 103 -10.57 -5.81 0.60
CA ALA A 103 -11.98 -6.13 0.48
C ALA A 103 -12.72 -6.06 1.83
N ALA A 104 -12.09 -6.53 2.92
CA ALA A 104 -12.64 -6.45 4.27
C ALA A 104 -12.76 -5.00 4.78
N LEU A 105 -11.90 -4.10 4.30
CA LEU A 105 -11.95 -2.65 4.56
C LEU A 105 -13.00 -1.91 3.71
N GLY A 106 -13.74 -2.62 2.86
CA GLY A 106 -14.80 -2.05 2.03
C GLY A 106 -14.36 -1.57 0.65
N VAL A 107 -13.08 -1.77 0.27
CA VAL A 107 -12.58 -1.35 -1.04
C VAL A 107 -13.27 -2.14 -2.16
N PRO A 108 -13.96 -1.47 -3.12
CA PRO A 108 -14.58 -2.14 -4.25
C PRO A 108 -13.55 -2.91 -5.08
N ALA A 109 -13.88 -4.14 -5.50
CA ALA A 109 -12.97 -5.00 -6.27
C ALA A 109 -12.41 -4.31 -7.53
N LYS A 110 -13.20 -3.45 -8.20
CA LYS A 110 -12.78 -2.66 -9.37
C LYS A 110 -11.67 -1.64 -9.09
N LYS A 111 -11.46 -1.26 -7.83
CA LYS A 111 -10.38 -0.37 -7.39
C LYS A 111 -9.10 -1.13 -7.03
N ILE A 112 -9.14 -2.45 -6.87
CA ILE A 112 -7.97 -3.28 -6.52
C ILE A 112 -7.35 -3.81 -7.82
N LEU A 113 -6.20 -3.28 -8.19
CA LEU A 113 -5.51 -3.61 -9.44
C LEU A 113 -4.25 -4.43 -9.16
N ILE A 114 -4.09 -5.56 -9.84
CA ILE A 114 -2.93 -6.43 -9.66
C ILE A 114 -1.92 -6.21 -10.77
N VAL A 115 -0.65 -6.02 -10.40
CA VAL A 115 0.46 -5.91 -11.36
C VAL A 115 1.36 -7.11 -11.23
N PHE A 116 1.39 -7.94 -12.26
CA PHE A 116 2.39 -8.99 -12.38
C PHE A 116 3.76 -8.36 -12.68
N ASN A 117 4.60 -8.29 -11.65
CA ASN A 117 5.93 -7.73 -11.72
C ASN A 117 6.98 -8.83 -11.94
N LYS A 118 8.11 -8.49 -12.55
CA LYS A 118 9.22 -9.41 -12.83
C LYS A 118 8.79 -10.71 -13.53
N VAL A 119 7.81 -10.61 -14.43
CA VAL A 119 7.36 -11.76 -15.23
C VAL A 119 8.48 -12.19 -16.15
N ASP A 120 8.83 -13.46 -16.09
CA ASP A 120 9.74 -14.07 -17.06
C ASP A 120 8.95 -14.33 -18.36
N PRO A 121 9.26 -13.64 -19.47
CA PRO A 121 8.54 -13.80 -20.72
C PRO A 121 8.80 -15.16 -21.39
N THR A 122 9.83 -15.89 -20.95
CA THR A 122 10.21 -17.19 -21.51
C THR A 122 9.60 -18.37 -20.76
N ARG A 123 9.05 -18.13 -19.58
CA ARG A 123 8.40 -19.16 -18.78
C ARG A 123 7.00 -19.42 -19.33
N PRO A 124 6.69 -20.63 -19.84
CA PRO A 124 5.34 -20.94 -20.29
C PRO A 124 4.36 -20.75 -19.14
N GLY A 125 3.25 -20.05 -19.41
CA GLY A 125 2.19 -19.83 -18.43
C GLY A 125 1.74 -21.18 -17.86
N ARG A 126 1.69 -21.31 -16.53
CA ARG A 126 1.13 -22.51 -15.90
C ARG A 126 -0.35 -22.59 -16.30
N GLN A 127 -0.65 -23.47 -17.25
CA GLN A 127 -2.01 -23.98 -17.41
C GLN A 127 -2.29 -24.79 -16.14
N GLN A 128 -3.19 -24.28 -15.31
CA GLN A 128 -3.88 -25.08 -14.31
C GLN A 128 -5.18 -25.56 -14.94
#